data_AF-W0A6U4-F1
#
_entry.id   AF-W0A6U4-F1
#
_cell.length_a   1.000
_cell.length_b   1.000
_cell.length_c   1.000
_cell.angle_alpha   90.00
_cell.angle_beta   90.00
_cell.angle_gamma   90.00
#
_symmetry.space_group_name_H-M   'P 1'
#
loop_
_entity.id
_entity.type
_entity.pdbx_description
1 polymer ?
#
loop_
_entity_poly.entity_id
_entity_poly.type
_entity_poly.pdbx_seq_one_letter_code
_entity_poly.pdbx_strand_id
1 'polypeptide(L)' 'MSAKTPKRPRDPNQLAKLMVDIATGEEQDAGSTPDQLKLSAAKRKGATARALSLTPEERSEIASIAAAARWKKKD' A
#
# COMPACT_ATOMS: atom_id res chain seq x y z
N MET A 1 19.44 -2.95 9.60
CA MET A 1 18.77 -4.06 8.88
C MET A 1 17.26 -3.90 9.04
N SER A 2 16.60 -3.34 8.03
CA SER A 2 15.15 -3.14 8.06
C SER A 2 14.46 -4.49 7.88
N ALA A 3 14.05 -5.11 8.99
CA ALA A 3 13.26 -6.33 8.94
C ALA A 3 11.89 -5.96 8.32
N LYS A 4 11.70 -6.37 7.06
CA LYS A 4 10.45 -6.30 6.30
C LYS A 4 9.39 -7.26 6.86
N THR A 5 9.22 -7.27 8.17
CA THR A 5 8.18 -8.07 8.82
C THR A 5 6.86 -7.32 8.63
N PRO A 6 5.85 -7.93 8.00
CA PRO A 6 4.55 -7.29 7.84
C PRO A 6 3.94 -7.00 9.21
N LYS A 7 3.23 -5.88 9.33
CA LYS A 7 2.52 -5.45 10.55
C LYS A 7 1.56 -6.53 11.09
N ARG A 8 1.13 -7.46 10.23
CA ARG A 8 0.31 -8.63 10.55
C ARG A 8 1.09 -9.92 10.26
N PRO A 9 1.03 -10.94 11.14
CA PRO A 9 1.65 -12.24 10.90
C PRO A 9 1.20 -12.86 9.58
N ARG A 10 2.12 -13.58 8.92
CA ARG A 10 1.81 -14.35 7.70
C ARG A 10 1.16 -15.69 8.00
N ASP A 11 1.43 -16.24 9.17
CA ASP A 11 0.83 -17.49 9.64
C ASP A 11 -0.64 -17.25 10.01
N PRO A 12 -1.59 -18.06 9.47
CA PRO A 12 -3.01 -17.88 9.73
C PRO A 12 -3.43 -18.04 11.19
N ASN A 13 -2.79 -18.94 11.94
CA ASN A 13 -3.11 -19.18 13.36
C ASN A 13 -2.65 -18.00 14.21
N GLN A 14 -1.45 -17.50 13.96
CA GLN A 14 -0.94 -16.30 14.63
C GLN A 14 -1.77 -15.06 14.27
N LEU A 15 -2.24 -14.97 13.03
CA LEU A 15 -3.13 -13.90 12.59
C LEU A 15 -4.49 -13.99 13.28
N ALA A 16 -5.08 -15.18 13.38
CA ALA A 16 -6.36 -15.40 14.04
C ALA A 16 -6.29 -15.04 15.52
N LYS A 17 -5.21 -15.43 16.21
CA LYS A 17 -4.95 -15.01 17.59
C LYS A 17 -4.90 -13.48 17.69
N LEU A 18 -4.05 -12.83 16.89
CA LEU A 18 -3.92 -11.37 16.89
C LEU A 18 -5.27 -10.65 16.66
N MET A 19 -6.14 -11.20 15.81
CA MET A 19 -7.49 -10.64 15.60
C MET A 19 -8.37 -10.74 16.85
N VAL A 20 -8.33 -11.88 17.55
CA VAL A 20 -9.08 -12.09 18.79
C VAL A 20 -8.54 -11.20 19.91
N ASP A 21 -7.22 -11.11 20.06
CA ASP A 21 -6.57 -10.28 21.07
C ASP A 21 -6.94 -8.80 20.86
N ILE A 22 -7.02 -8.34 19.60
CA ILE A 22 -7.51 -6.99 19.27
C ILE A 22 -9.00 -6.80 19.57
N ALA A 23 -9.84 -7.77 19.21
CA ALA A 23 -11.29 -7.67 19.41
C ALA A 23 -11.69 -7.70 20.89
N THR A 24 -10.91 -8.41 21.71
CA THR A 24 -11.10 -8.52 23.16
C THR A 24 -10.41 -7.39 23.94
N GLY A 25 -9.55 -6.61 23.28
CA GLY A 25 -8.81 -5.50 23.89
C GLY A 25 -7.54 -5.93 24.62
N GLU A 26 -7.13 -7.19 24.50
CA GLU A 26 -5.83 -7.70 24.98
C GLU A 26 -4.65 -7.10 24.20
N GLU A 27 -4.85 -6.76 22.93
CA GLU A 27 -3.87 -6.05 22.10
C GLU A 27 -4.48 -4.81 21.45
N GLN A 28 -3.71 -3.72 21.37
CA GLN A 28 -4.18 -2.47 20.75
C GLN A 28 -3.86 -2.48 19.24
N ASP A 29 -4.88 -2.36 18.40
CA ASP A 29 -4.66 -2.10 16.98
C ASP A 29 -4.10 -0.69 16.83
N ALA A 30 -2.84 -0.59 16.40
CA ALA A 30 -2.22 0.68 16.09
C ALA A 30 -2.90 1.23 14.83
N GLY A 31 -4.00 1.94 15.02
CA GLY A 31 -4.72 2.65 13.98
C GLY A 31 -3.81 3.59 13.20
N SER A 32 -4.32 4.08 12.07
CA SER A 32 -3.54 5.03 11.25
C SER A 32 -3.25 6.29 12.05
N THR A 33 -1.98 6.69 12.12
CA THR A 33 -1.63 7.98 12.75
C THR A 33 -2.24 9.14 11.97
N PRO A 34 -2.48 10.32 12.59
CA PRO A 34 -2.99 11.49 11.90
C PRO A 34 -2.22 11.83 10.61
N ASP A 35 -0.90 11.63 10.62
CA ASP A 35 -0.05 11.86 9.46
C ASP A 35 -0.24 10.80 8.36
N GLN A 36 -0.42 9.52 8.73
CA GLN A 36 -0.78 8.47 7.78
C GLN A 36 -2.15 8.74 7.14
N LEU A 37 -3.11 9.25 7.90
CA LEU A 37 -4.42 9.63 7.39
C LEU A 37 -4.31 10.80 6.39
N LYS A 38 -3.56 11.85 6.74
CA LYS A 38 -3.28 12.99 5.83
C LYS A 38 -2.59 12.54 4.55
N LEU A 39 -1.57 11.69 4.66
CA LEU A 39 -0.87 11.09 3.52
C LEU A 39 -1.83 10.29 2.64
N SER A 40 -2.74 9.51 3.23
CA SER A 40 -3.73 8.75 2.47
C SER A 40 -4.67 9.65 1.68
N ALA A 41 -5.14 10.75 2.30
CA ALA A 41 -6.01 11.72 1.67
C ALA A 41 -5.29 12.46 0.54
N ALA A 42 -4.04 12.88 0.76
CA ALA A 42 -3.21 13.51 -0.27
C ALA A 42 -2.96 12.58 -1.47
N LYS A 43 -2.67 11.29 -1.22
CA LYS A 43 -2.51 10.28 -2.28
C LYS A 43 -3.77 10.12 -3.13
N ARG A 44 -4.95 10.07 -2.50
CA ARG A 44 -6.23 9.98 -3.23
C ARG A 44 -6.46 11.20 -4.12
N LYS A 45 -6.22 12.41 -3.60
CA LYS A 45 -6.34 13.67 -4.37
C LYS A 45 -5.37 13.72 -5.55
N GLY A 46 -4.13 13.30 -5.36
CA GLY A 46 -3.15 13.24 -6.44
C GLY A 46 -3.51 12.22 -7.51
N ALA A 47 -4.06 11.07 -7.12
CA ALA A 47 -4.51 10.03 -8.05
C ALA A 47 -5.68 10.49 -8.92
N THR A 48 -6.68 11.16 -8.35
CA THR A 48 -7.80 11.72 -9.13
C THR A 48 -7.34 12.83 -10.07
N ALA A 49 -6.48 13.75 -9.60
CA ALA A 49 -5.93 14.80 -10.45
C ALA A 49 -5.18 14.22 -11.65
N ARG A 50 -4.33 13.21 -11.43
CA ARG A 50 -3.59 12.53 -12.50
C ARG A 50 -4.51 11.78 -13.47
N ALA A 51 -5.59 11.18 -12.97
CA ALA A 51 -6.54 10.47 -13.82
C ALA A 51 -7.32 11.42 -14.74
N LEU A 52 -7.61 12.65 -14.28
CA LEU A 52 -8.29 13.67 -15.06
C LEU A 52 -7.36 14.39 -16.05
N SER A 53 -6.08 14.55 -15.70
CA SER A 53 -5.12 15.30 -16.52
C SER A 53 -4.57 14.50 -17.70
N LEU A 54 -4.58 13.17 -17.64
CA LEU A 54 -3.95 12.32 -18.65
C LEU A 54 -4.97 11.83 -19.69
N THR A 55 -4.59 11.95 -20.95
CA THR A 55 -5.30 11.36 -22.09
C THR A 55 -5.18 9.83 -22.08
N PRO A 56 -6.01 9.10 -22.85
CA PRO A 56 -5.86 7.66 -23.03
C PRO A 56 -4.49 7.25 -23.59
N GLU A 57 -3.93 8.04 -24.50
CA GLU A 57 -2.62 7.77 -25.14
C GLU A 57 -1.48 7.91 -24.14
N GLU A 58 -1.40 9.02 -23.41
CA GLU A 58 -0.38 9.24 -22.38
C GLU A 58 -0.44 8.16 -21.29
N ARG A 59 -1.64 7.68 -20.92
CA ARG A 59 -1.79 6.55 -19.98
C ARG A 59 -1.21 5.25 -20.53
N SER A 60 -1.41 4.98 -21.82
CA SER A 60 -0.85 3.82 -22.51
C SER A 60 0.68 3.86 -22.56
N GLU A 61 1.24 5.04 -22.87
CA GLU A 61 2.69 5.25 -22.88
C GLU A 61 3.33 5.06 -21.50
N ILE A 62 2.71 5.62 -20.44
CA ILE A 62 3.19 5.41 -19.07
C ILE A 62 3.17 3.92 -18.70
N ALA A 63 2.13 3.19 -19.11
CA ALA A 63 2.00 1.76 -18.84
C ALA A 63 3.08 0.94 -19.56
N SER A 64 3.37 1.26 -20.82
CA SER A 64 4.39 0.55 -21.61
C SER A 64 5.80 0.78 -21.03
N ILE A 65 6.14 2.01 -20.64
CA ILE A 65 7.41 2.36 -19.98
C ILE A 65 7.53 1.61 -18.64
N ALA A 66 6.47 1.59 -17.83
CA ALA A 66 6.47 0.91 -16.54
C ALA A 66 6.66 -0.61 -16.70
N ALA A 67 6.02 -1.22 -17.70
CA ALA A 67 6.21 -2.63 -18.02
C ALA A 67 7.65 -2.90 -18.46
N ALA A 68 8.20 -2.11 -19.38
CA ALA A 68 9.58 -2.24 -19.82
C ALA A 68 10.56 -2.16 -18.63
N ALA A 69 10.38 -1.19 -17.73
CA ALA A 69 11.22 -1.06 -16.53
C ALA A 69 11.10 -2.26 -15.58
N ARG A 70 9.90 -2.82 -15.40
CA ARG A 70 9.66 -3.99 -14.54
C ARG A 70 10.31 -5.26 -15.10
N TRP A 71 10.27 -5.44 -16.41
CA TRP A 71 10.72 -6.66 -17.08
C TRP A 71 12.13 -6.58 -17.65
N LYS A 72 12.77 -5.39 -17.59
CA LYS A 72 14.18 -5.24 -17.98
C LYS A 72 15.03 -6.14 -17.09
N LYS A 73 15.66 -7.15 -17.69
CA LYS A 73 16.66 -7.95 -16.99
C LYS A 73 17.80 -7.02 -16.60
N LYS A 74 18.18 -7.06 -15.32
CA LYS A 74 19.48 -6.56 -14.90
C LYS A 74 20.48 -7.59 -15.37
N ASP A 75 21.35 -7.17 -16.29
CA ASP A 75 22.66 -7.80 -16.42
C ASP A 75 23.50 -7.52 -15.16
#